data_AF-W8C5J7-F1
#
_entry.id   AF-W8C5J7-F1
#
_cell.length_a   1.000
_cell.length_b   1.000
_cell.length_c   1.000
_cell.angle_alpha   90.00
_cell.angle_beta   90.00
_cell.angle_gamma   90.00
#
_symmetry.space_group_name_H-M   'P 1'
#
loop_
_entity.id
_entity.type
_entity.pdbx_description
1 polymer ?
#
loop_
_entity_poly.entity_id
_entity_poly.type
_entity_poly.pdbx_seq_one_letter_code
_entity_poly.pdbx_strand_id
1 'polypeptide(L)'
;MTMAACYANYDIPLSHSLSTAALLNAQHHSNHHSHSHSHSHHQQHHQQAQQTHHHHQQQQLYHHTQQQQLQQHQQQQHFEAMMQENTTGNSFRQRKERMSKKQKEIYVNFMEQNPVINEHRRGDPILDQYWGKLADILNSVPQGAVKHVAEWKQTFDNWRYRVFLYARYNSKITGADALNPKSFKPFTQTDKRAYHFWIRNPDTAPPDLEKMRNVFVNLEETQQE
;
A
#
# COMPACT_ATOMS: atom_id res chain seq x y z
N MET A 1 -11.78 -46.38 21.65
CA MET A 1 -11.30 -47.04 20.42
C MET A 1 -11.07 -45.94 19.39
N THR A 2 -9.85 -45.40 19.26
CA THR A 2 -8.76 -45.82 18.32
C THR A 2 -9.20 -45.60 16.85
N MET A 3 -8.54 -44.86 15.95
CA MET A 3 -7.11 -44.54 15.75
C MET A 3 -6.92 -43.29 14.85
N ALA A 4 -5.84 -42.51 15.11
CA ALA A 4 -4.65 -42.21 14.27
C ALA A 4 -4.89 -41.35 13.00
N ALA A 5 -4.40 -40.11 12.88
CA ALA A 5 -3.01 -39.61 12.78
C ALA A 5 -2.36 -39.85 11.42
N CYS A 6 -1.93 -38.77 10.74
CA CYS A 6 -0.84 -38.74 9.75
C CYS A 6 -0.27 -37.31 9.65
N TYR A 7 1.00 -37.16 10.05
CA TYR A 7 1.88 -36.01 9.81
C TYR A 7 2.49 -36.08 8.41
N ALA A 8 2.88 -34.93 7.83
CA ALA A 8 3.86 -34.89 6.75
C ALA A 8 4.77 -33.65 6.90
N ASN A 9 6.03 -33.94 7.25
CA ASN A 9 7.21 -33.08 7.18
C ASN A 9 7.59 -32.79 5.71
N TYR A 10 8.13 -31.60 5.45
CA TYR A 10 8.98 -31.37 4.28
C TYR A 10 10.32 -30.77 4.74
N ASP A 11 11.35 -31.60 4.67
CA ASP A 11 12.77 -31.24 4.71
C ASP A 11 13.19 -30.62 3.38
N ILE A 12 13.99 -29.53 3.43
CA ILE A 12 14.67 -28.93 2.28
C ILE A 12 16.18 -29.04 2.54
N PRO A 13 16.97 -29.68 1.64
CA PRO A 13 18.40 -29.88 1.88
C PRO A 13 19.27 -28.67 1.46
N LEU A 14 20.29 -28.40 2.28
CA LEU A 14 21.42 -27.52 2.02
C LEU A 14 22.42 -28.17 1.04
N SER A 15 22.93 -27.39 0.08
CA SER A 15 24.05 -27.76 -0.78
C SER A 15 25.36 -27.13 -0.27
N HIS A 16 26.33 -27.96 0.07
CA HIS A 16 27.76 -27.62 0.16
C HIS A 16 28.49 -28.21 -1.05
N SER A 17 29.43 -27.47 -1.63
CA SER A 17 30.70 -28.07 -2.10
C SER A 17 31.78 -27.01 -2.32
N LEU A 18 32.90 -27.23 -1.62
CA LEU A 18 34.21 -26.59 -1.76
C LEU A 18 34.89 -27.07 -3.05
N SER A 19 35.81 -26.27 -3.59
CA SER A 19 36.87 -26.77 -4.48
C SER A 19 38.22 -26.17 -4.11
N THR A 20 39.06 -27.04 -3.58
CA THR A 20 40.51 -26.90 -3.39
C THR A 20 41.24 -27.50 -4.59
N ALA A 21 42.25 -26.80 -5.13
CA ALA A 21 43.36 -27.45 -5.81
C ALA A 21 44.65 -26.61 -5.66
N ALA A 22 45.58 -27.20 -4.92
CA ALA A 22 47.01 -26.90 -4.87
C ALA A 22 47.69 -27.42 -6.17
N LEU A 23 48.97 -27.29 -6.53
CA LEU A 23 50.26 -27.07 -5.87
C LEU A 23 51.31 -27.18 -7.03
N LEU A 24 52.45 -26.48 -6.99
CA LEU A 24 53.82 -27.06 -7.06
C LEU A 24 54.92 -26.09 -7.51
N ASN A 25 55.95 -26.10 -6.66
CA ASN A 25 57.29 -25.56 -6.77
C ASN A 25 58.21 -26.56 -7.52
N ALA A 26 59.26 -26.08 -8.19
CA ALA A 26 60.57 -26.75 -8.19
C ALA A 26 61.69 -25.81 -8.71
N GLN A 27 62.74 -25.68 -7.89
CA GLN A 27 64.02 -25.04 -8.17
C GLN A 27 64.92 -25.93 -9.04
N HIS A 28 65.86 -25.35 -9.78
CA HIS A 28 67.18 -25.96 -10.02
C HIS A 28 68.26 -24.89 -10.22
N HIS A 29 69.48 -25.26 -9.85
CA HIS A 29 70.65 -24.45 -9.52
C HIS A 29 71.60 -24.11 -10.71
N SER A 30 72.44 -23.08 -10.47
CA SER A 30 73.88 -22.96 -10.81
C SER A 30 74.36 -22.36 -12.15
N ASN A 31 74.91 -21.14 -11.99
CA ASN A 31 76.26 -20.68 -12.36
C ASN A 31 76.73 -20.40 -13.82
N HIS A 32 77.51 -19.30 -13.86
CA HIS A 32 78.62 -18.90 -14.75
C HIS A 32 78.40 -17.95 -15.95
N HIS A 33 78.94 -16.73 -15.74
CA HIS A 33 79.67 -15.82 -16.63
C HIS A 33 79.67 -16.04 -18.15
N SER A 34 79.31 -14.98 -18.90
CA SER A 34 80.23 -14.22 -19.79
C SER A 34 79.44 -13.14 -20.57
N HIS A 35 79.65 -11.87 -20.22
CA HIS A 35 80.25 -10.82 -21.05
C HIS A 35 79.76 -10.65 -22.51
N SER A 36 79.26 -9.43 -22.76
CA SER A 36 79.10 -8.72 -24.03
C SER A 36 77.97 -9.19 -24.96
N HIS A 37 76.80 -8.53 -24.86
CA HIS A 37 75.99 -8.01 -25.98
C HIS A 37 74.74 -7.24 -25.48
N SER A 38 74.87 -6.39 -24.45
CA SER A 38 73.73 -5.75 -23.75
C SER A 38 73.48 -4.29 -24.14
N HIS A 39 73.41 -3.99 -25.44
CA HIS A 39 72.99 -2.66 -25.89
C HIS A 39 71.83 -2.63 -26.89
N SER A 40 71.54 -3.73 -27.61
CA SER A 40 70.41 -3.76 -28.56
C SER A 40 69.07 -4.17 -27.89
N HIS A 41 69.09 -5.07 -26.91
CA HIS A 41 67.85 -5.52 -26.23
C HIS A 41 67.23 -4.51 -25.28
N HIS A 42 68.02 -3.59 -24.71
CA HIS A 42 67.48 -2.60 -23.75
C HIS A 42 66.61 -1.55 -24.44
N GLN A 43 66.95 -1.18 -25.68
CA GLN A 43 66.20 -0.19 -26.46
C GLN A 43 64.84 -0.73 -26.91
N GLN A 44 64.77 -2.02 -27.26
CA GLN A 44 63.53 -2.69 -27.65
C GLN A 44 62.57 -2.87 -26.46
N HIS A 45 63.09 -3.23 -25.28
CA HIS A 45 62.29 -3.30 -24.06
C HIS A 45 61.76 -1.93 -23.60
N HIS A 46 62.52 -0.84 -23.81
CA HIS A 46 62.05 0.50 -23.49
C HIS A 46 60.91 0.97 -24.40
N GLN A 47 60.97 0.69 -25.70
CA GLN A 47 59.87 1.01 -26.61
C GLN A 47 58.61 0.20 -26.30
N GLN A 48 58.76 -1.10 -25.97
CA GLN A 48 57.62 -1.92 -25.60
C GLN A 48 56.98 -1.46 -24.29
N ALA A 49 57.78 -1.12 -23.27
CA ALA A 49 57.29 -0.59 -21.99
C ALA A 49 56.55 0.75 -22.14
N GLN A 50 57.01 1.63 -23.04
CA GLN A 50 56.31 2.89 -23.32
C GLN A 50 54.94 2.66 -23.99
N GLN A 51 54.85 1.69 -24.91
CA GLN A 51 53.57 1.34 -25.53
C GLN A 51 52.58 0.73 -24.52
N THR A 52 53.03 -0.16 -23.63
CA THR A 52 52.16 -0.73 -22.60
C THR A 52 51.67 0.33 -21.61
N HIS A 53 52.53 1.30 -21.25
CA HIS A 53 52.13 2.39 -20.36
C HIS A 53 51.07 3.29 -21.00
N HIS A 54 51.22 3.60 -22.30
CA HIS A 54 50.24 4.41 -23.02
C HIS A 54 48.90 3.71 -23.17
N HIS A 55 48.92 2.39 -23.45
CA HIS A 55 47.70 1.59 -23.52
C HIS A 55 46.98 1.50 -22.17
N HIS A 56 47.74 1.33 -21.08
CA HIS A 56 47.17 1.27 -19.74
C HIS A 56 46.57 2.62 -19.31
N GLN A 57 47.23 3.73 -19.65
CA GLN A 57 46.71 5.07 -19.38
C GLN A 57 45.42 5.36 -20.17
N GLN A 58 45.34 4.89 -21.42
CA GLN A 58 44.16 5.06 -22.26
C GLN A 58 42.97 4.22 -21.74
N GLN A 59 43.21 3.01 -21.22
CA GLN A 59 42.17 2.22 -20.57
C GLN A 59 41.64 2.86 -19.28
N GLN A 60 42.52 3.48 -18.47
CA GLN A 60 42.08 4.17 -17.26
C GLN A 60 41.21 5.40 -17.57
N LEU A 61 41.55 6.16 -18.61
CA LEU A 61 40.73 7.28 -19.09
C LEU A 61 39.34 6.80 -19.55
N TYR A 62 39.28 5.70 -20.30
CA TYR A 62 38.01 5.12 -20.75
C TYR A 62 37.10 4.71 -19.58
N HIS A 63 37.68 4.07 -18.55
CA HIS A 63 36.94 3.68 -17.36
C HIS A 63 36.42 4.90 -16.58
N HIS A 64 37.25 5.94 -16.45
CA HIS A 64 36.87 7.16 -15.73
C HIS A 64 35.75 7.92 -16.44
N THR A 65 35.84 8.10 -17.77
CA THR A 65 34.81 8.78 -18.55
C THR A 65 33.48 8.03 -18.52
N GLN A 66 33.49 6.70 -18.59
CA GLN A 66 32.27 5.90 -18.48
C GLN A 66 31.60 6.05 -17.11
N GLN A 67 32.39 6.08 -16.03
CA GLN A 67 31.85 6.24 -14.67
C GLN A 67 31.25 7.64 -14.45
N GLN A 68 31.85 8.68 -15.04
CA GLN A 68 31.35 10.05 -14.96
C GLN A 68 30.04 10.25 -15.73
N GLN A 69 29.85 9.57 -16.87
CA GLN A 69 28.59 9.58 -17.61
C GLN A 69 27.47 8.87 -16.86
N LEU A 70 27.75 7.75 -16.18
CA LEU A 70 26.77 7.06 -15.32
C LEU A 70 26.31 7.93 -14.15
N GLN A 71 27.20 8.71 -13.54
CA GLN A 71 26.85 9.59 -12.43
C GLN A 71 26.02 10.80 -12.89
N GLN A 72 26.34 11.39 -14.05
CA GLN A 72 25.48 12.43 -14.65
C GLN A 72 24.10 11.88 -15.04
N HIS A 73 24.02 10.68 -15.61
CA HIS A 73 22.74 10.08 -15.98
C HIS A 73 21.87 9.79 -14.75
N GLN A 74 22.47 9.34 -13.64
CA GLN A 74 21.74 9.12 -12.39
C GLN A 74 21.26 10.44 -11.77
N GLN A 75 22.05 11.51 -11.85
CA GLN A 75 21.66 12.82 -11.33
C GLN A 75 20.59 13.49 -12.21
N GLN A 76 20.65 13.28 -13.53
CA GLN A 76 19.65 13.77 -14.48
C GLN A 76 18.33 13.00 -14.35
N GLN A 77 18.37 11.66 -14.16
CA GLN A 77 17.17 10.89 -13.83
C GLN A 77 16.58 11.28 -12.46
N HIS A 78 17.40 11.59 -11.46
CA HIS A 78 16.91 12.06 -10.17
C HIS A 78 16.29 13.47 -10.28
N PHE A 79 16.85 14.34 -11.10
CA PHE A 79 16.28 15.68 -11.36
C PHE A 79 14.99 15.59 -12.19
N GLU A 80 14.93 14.73 -13.20
CA GLU A 80 13.68 14.43 -13.93
C GLU A 80 12.62 13.78 -13.03
N ALA A 81 13.00 12.87 -12.13
CA ALA A 81 12.08 12.28 -11.16
C ALA A 81 11.51 13.34 -10.19
N MET A 82 12.33 14.28 -9.71
CA MET A 82 11.85 15.40 -8.86
C MET A 82 11.00 16.42 -9.65
N MET A 83 11.29 16.64 -10.92
CA MET A 83 10.50 17.55 -11.78
C MET A 83 9.19 16.91 -12.26
N GLN A 84 9.13 15.58 -12.40
CA GLN A 84 7.88 14.83 -12.58
C GLN A 84 7.01 14.83 -11.33
N GLU A 85 7.61 14.88 -10.13
CA GLU A 85 6.86 15.01 -8.87
C GLU A 85 6.11 16.35 -8.76
N ASN A 86 6.59 17.42 -9.42
CA ASN A 86 5.95 18.74 -9.41
C ASN A 86 5.03 19.02 -10.61
N THR A 87 5.05 18.19 -11.66
CA THR A 87 4.16 18.33 -12.83
C THR A 87 3.08 17.26 -12.91
N THR A 88 3.11 16.25 -12.04
CA THR A 88 2.04 15.28 -11.88
C THR A 88 1.13 15.65 -10.70
N GLY A 89 0.14 16.51 -10.97
CA GLY A 89 -1.01 16.77 -10.09
C GLY A 89 -1.93 15.55 -9.86
N ASN A 90 -1.35 14.35 -9.74
CA ASN A 90 -2.05 13.08 -9.58
C ASN A 90 -1.59 12.28 -8.34
N SER A 91 -0.48 12.61 -7.68
CA SER A 91 -0.08 11.92 -6.43
C SER A 91 -0.83 12.43 -5.19
N PHE A 92 -1.35 13.67 -5.23
CA PHE A 92 -2.22 14.22 -4.16
C PHE A 92 -3.63 13.60 -4.12
N ARG A 93 -4.01 12.84 -5.15
CA ARG A 93 -5.18 11.95 -5.13
C ARG A 93 -4.75 10.55 -4.73
N GLN A 94 -3.98 10.41 -3.64
CA GLN A 94 -3.98 9.16 -2.90
C GLN A 94 -5.44 8.76 -2.73
N ARG A 95 -5.83 7.69 -3.43
CA ARG A 95 -7.12 7.02 -3.37
C ARG A 95 -7.40 6.77 -1.90
N LYS A 96 -8.03 7.72 -1.20
CA LYS A 96 -8.36 7.58 0.21
C LYS A 96 -9.25 6.35 0.29
N GLU A 97 -8.74 5.29 0.90
CA GLU A 97 -9.46 4.02 0.95
C GLU A 97 -10.78 4.19 1.71
N ARG A 98 -10.78 5.13 2.67
CA ARG A 98 -11.92 5.50 3.51
C ARG A 98 -12.66 6.70 2.94
N MET A 99 -13.99 6.61 2.96
CA MET A 99 -14.90 7.70 2.64
C MET A 99 -14.68 8.90 3.58
N SER A 100 -14.56 10.11 3.01
CA SER A 100 -14.41 11.34 3.77
C SER A 100 -15.71 11.77 4.47
N LYS A 101 -15.63 12.64 5.48
CA LYS A 101 -16.83 13.18 6.16
C LYS A 101 -17.80 13.83 5.17
N LYS A 102 -17.29 14.63 4.23
CA LYS A 102 -18.09 15.29 3.18
C LYS A 102 -18.79 14.27 2.28
N GLN A 103 -18.11 13.18 1.92
CA GLN A 103 -18.70 12.11 1.13
C GLN A 103 -19.79 11.34 1.90
N LYS A 104 -19.62 11.12 3.20
CA LYS A 104 -20.69 10.56 4.04
C LYS A 104 -21.93 11.44 4.04
N GLU A 105 -21.77 12.75 4.21
CA GLU A 105 -22.89 13.70 4.20
C GLU A 105 -23.61 13.71 2.85
N ILE A 106 -22.86 13.75 1.75
CA ILE A 106 -23.43 13.67 0.39
C ILE A 106 -24.23 12.38 0.22
N TYR A 107 -23.69 11.24 0.66
CA TYR A 107 -24.41 9.98 0.62
C TYR A 107 -25.75 10.07 1.36
N VAL A 108 -25.75 10.55 2.61
CA VAL A 108 -26.98 10.62 3.42
C VAL A 108 -27.99 11.57 2.79
N ASN A 109 -27.56 12.76 2.34
CA ASN A 109 -28.43 13.72 1.67
C ASN A 109 -29.04 13.12 0.39
N PHE A 110 -28.24 12.41 -0.41
CA PHE A 110 -28.72 11.75 -1.62
C PHE A 110 -29.77 10.68 -1.31
N MET A 111 -29.55 9.88 -0.28
CA MET A 111 -30.48 8.85 0.18
C MET A 111 -31.81 9.46 0.67
N GLU A 112 -31.75 10.52 1.46
CA GLU A 112 -32.95 11.22 1.95
C GLU A 112 -33.76 11.86 0.82
N GLN A 113 -33.10 12.34 -0.24
CA GLN A 113 -33.76 12.87 -1.44
C GLN A 113 -34.30 11.78 -2.37
N ASN A 114 -33.85 10.53 -2.23
CA ASN A 114 -34.22 9.41 -3.09
C ASN A 114 -34.64 8.20 -2.24
N PRO A 115 -35.83 8.23 -1.59
CA PRO A 115 -36.30 7.17 -0.69
C PRO A 115 -36.34 5.77 -1.32
N VAL A 116 -36.55 5.72 -2.64
CA VAL A 116 -36.56 4.48 -3.46
C VAL A 116 -35.33 3.59 -3.23
N ILE A 117 -34.18 4.18 -2.89
CA ILE A 117 -32.93 3.44 -2.64
C ILE A 117 -33.02 2.60 -1.36
N ASN A 118 -33.80 3.04 -0.38
CA ASN A 118 -34.02 2.27 0.82
C ASN A 118 -35.13 1.25 0.65
N GLU A 119 -36.08 1.46 -0.25
CA GLU A 119 -37.25 0.60 -0.44
C GLU A 119 -36.93 -0.71 -1.16
N HIS A 120 -35.91 -0.69 -2.04
CA HIS A 120 -35.52 -1.83 -2.83
C HIS A 120 -34.29 -2.54 -2.26
N ARG A 121 -34.13 -3.82 -2.61
CA ARG A 121 -32.91 -4.57 -2.26
C ARG A 121 -31.72 -3.98 -3.01
N ARG A 122 -30.54 -4.01 -2.39
CA ARG A 122 -29.27 -3.48 -2.94
C ARG A 122 -28.97 -3.89 -4.39
N GLY A 123 -29.32 -5.13 -4.75
CA GLY A 123 -29.08 -5.72 -6.06
C GLY A 123 -30.21 -5.51 -7.07
N ASP A 124 -31.24 -4.74 -6.72
CA ASP A 124 -32.36 -4.47 -7.62
C ASP A 124 -31.90 -3.59 -8.80
N PRO A 125 -32.13 -4.02 -10.06
CA PRO A 125 -31.75 -3.25 -11.24
C PRO A 125 -32.32 -1.82 -11.28
N ILE A 126 -33.47 -1.56 -10.64
CA ILE A 126 -34.05 -0.21 -10.58
C ILE A 126 -33.10 0.80 -9.94
N LEU A 127 -32.21 0.32 -9.05
CA LEU A 127 -31.27 1.15 -8.32
C LEU A 127 -29.99 1.45 -9.12
N ASP A 128 -29.70 0.78 -10.22
CA ASP A 128 -28.40 0.91 -10.90
C ASP A 128 -28.14 2.34 -11.40
N GLN A 129 -29.17 3.03 -11.88
CA GLN A 129 -29.06 4.45 -12.24
C GLN A 129 -28.75 5.35 -11.04
N TYR A 130 -29.27 5.03 -9.85
CA TYR A 130 -29.04 5.79 -8.63
C TYR A 130 -27.63 5.55 -8.10
N TRP A 131 -27.18 4.30 -8.17
CA TRP A 131 -25.81 3.92 -7.80
C TRP A 131 -24.77 4.56 -8.71
N GLY A 132 -25.03 4.62 -10.02
CA GLY A 132 -24.18 5.35 -10.97
C GLY A 132 -24.09 6.85 -10.63
N LYS A 133 -25.24 7.53 -10.54
CA LYS A 133 -25.30 8.96 -10.19
C LYS A 133 -24.60 9.26 -8.86
N LEU A 134 -24.82 8.43 -7.83
CA LEU A 134 -24.20 8.62 -6.52
C LEU A 134 -22.68 8.46 -6.59
N ALA A 135 -22.18 7.45 -7.30
CA ALA A 135 -20.74 7.24 -7.47
C ALA A 135 -20.08 8.45 -8.14
N ASP A 136 -20.70 9.00 -9.20
CA ASP A 136 -20.18 10.17 -9.91
C ASP A 136 -20.10 11.40 -8.99
N ILE A 137 -21.18 11.68 -8.25
CA ILE A 137 -21.22 12.79 -7.28
C ILE A 137 -20.14 12.60 -6.20
N LEU A 138 -20.00 11.41 -5.64
CA LEU A 138 -18.99 11.13 -4.60
C LEU A 138 -17.55 11.24 -5.13
N ASN A 139 -17.31 10.77 -6.35
CA ASN A 139 -16.01 10.81 -7.00
C ASN A 139 -15.60 12.25 -7.41
N SER A 140 -16.57 13.15 -7.60
CA SER A 140 -16.33 14.57 -7.86
C SER A 140 -15.83 15.35 -6.63
N VAL A 141 -15.93 14.79 -5.42
CA VAL A 141 -15.54 15.47 -4.18
C VAL A 141 -14.03 15.66 -4.14
N PRO A 142 -13.51 16.91 -4.09
CA PRO A 142 -12.07 17.14 -4.01
C PRO A 142 -11.48 16.47 -2.76
N GLN A 143 -10.32 15.81 -2.95
CA GLN A 143 -9.62 15.07 -1.89
C GLN A 143 -10.46 13.96 -1.21
N GLY A 144 -11.54 13.51 -1.85
CA GLY A 144 -12.35 12.38 -1.45
C GLY A 144 -11.80 11.04 -1.95
N ALA A 145 -12.35 9.94 -1.43
CA ALA A 145 -12.14 8.62 -2.00
C ALA A 145 -12.71 8.56 -3.41
N VAL A 146 -12.04 7.89 -4.34
CA VAL A 146 -12.55 7.65 -5.70
C VAL A 146 -12.65 6.15 -5.90
N LYS A 147 -13.85 5.67 -6.23
CA LYS A 147 -14.17 4.25 -6.32
C LYS A 147 -15.18 3.99 -7.46
N HIS A 148 -15.18 2.77 -7.97
CA HIS A 148 -16.23 2.30 -8.86
C HIS A 148 -17.52 1.98 -8.10
N VAL A 149 -18.64 1.87 -8.81
CA VAL A 149 -19.96 1.61 -8.22
C VAL A 149 -19.96 0.39 -7.29
N ALA A 150 -19.36 -0.73 -7.71
CA ALA A 150 -19.32 -1.95 -6.90
C ALA A 150 -18.56 -1.75 -5.57
N GLU A 151 -17.44 -1.03 -5.61
CA GLU A 151 -16.62 -0.69 -4.45
C GLU A 151 -17.33 0.30 -3.52
N TRP A 152 -18.09 1.25 -4.08
CA TRP A 152 -18.95 2.15 -3.30
C TRP A 152 -20.05 1.38 -2.59
N LYS A 153 -20.75 0.48 -3.29
CA LYS A 153 -21.77 -0.38 -2.67
C LYS A 153 -21.19 -1.15 -1.48
N GLN A 154 -20.01 -1.76 -1.62
CA GLN A 154 -19.31 -2.44 -0.52
C GLN A 154 -18.92 -1.48 0.62
N THR A 155 -18.49 -0.27 0.29
CA THR A 155 -18.14 0.76 1.28
C THR A 155 -19.34 1.14 2.13
N PHE A 156 -20.54 1.23 1.54
CA PHE A 156 -21.77 1.50 2.27
C PHE A 156 -22.23 0.32 3.12
N ASP A 157 -22.09 -0.92 2.62
CA ASP A 157 -22.39 -2.13 3.41
C ASP A 157 -21.50 -2.20 4.66
N ASN A 158 -20.20 -1.97 4.50
CA ASN A 158 -19.25 -1.95 5.62
C ASN A 158 -19.58 -0.85 6.63
N TRP A 159 -19.99 0.32 6.14
CA TRP A 159 -20.38 1.43 7.00
C TRP A 159 -21.68 1.13 7.77
N ARG A 160 -22.69 0.61 7.07
CA ARG A 160 -23.98 0.18 7.65
C ARG A 160 -23.78 -0.89 8.71
N TYR A 161 -22.98 -1.92 8.41
CA TYR A 161 -22.61 -2.96 9.36
C TYR A 161 -21.99 -2.36 10.63
N ARG A 162 -20.99 -1.48 10.49
CA ARG A 162 -20.34 -0.83 11.64
C ARG A 162 -21.34 -0.04 12.48
N VAL A 163 -22.23 0.71 11.84
CA VAL A 163 -23.24 1.52 12.54
C VAL A 163 -24.19 0.63 13.34
N PHE A 164 -24.71 -0.43 12.75
CA PHE A 164 -25.55 -1.39 13.46
C PHE A 164 -24.81 -2.16 14.56
N LEU A 165 -23.54 -2.49 14.35
CA LEU A 165 -22.71 -3.12 15.37
C LEU A 165 -22.57 -2.21 16.60
N TYR A 166 -22.31 -0.92 16.39
CA TYR A 166 -22.21 0.06 17.49
C TYR A 166 -23.56 0.26 18.16
N ALA A 167 -24.65 0.25 17.40
CA ALA A 167 -25.99 0.40 17.96
C ALA A 167 -26.34 -0.79 18.87
N ARG A 168 -26.07 -2.01 18.41
CA ARG A 168 -26.25 -3.24 19.20
C ARG A 168 -25.36 -3.27 20.45
N TYR A 169 -24.15 -2.75 20.37
CA TYR A 169 -23.27 -2.65 21.53
C TYR A 169 -23.83 -1.64 22.55
N ASN A 170 -24.16 -0.44 22.09
CA ASN A 170 -24.67 0.64 22.93
C ASN A 170 -26.01 0.29 23.58
N SER A 171 -26.88 -0.48 22.91
CA SER A 171 -28.17 -0.89 23.47
C SER A 171 -28.06 -1.84 24.68
N LYS A 172 -26.88 -2.44 24.90
CA LYS A 172 -26.62 -3.33 26.03
C LYS A 172 -26.05 -2.61 27.25
N ILE A 173 -25.65 -1.34 27.08
CA ILE A 173 -25.08 -0.54 28.18
C ILE A 173 -26.24 -0.06 29.06
N THR A 174 -26.25 -0.50 30.31
CA THR A 174 -27.31 -0.24 31.28
C THR A 174 -26.73 -0.02 32.67
N GLY A 175 -27.51 0.53 33.60
CA GLY A 175 -27.08 0.70 34.99
C GLY A 175 -25.97 1.75 35.15
N ALA A 176 -25.00 1.47 36.04
CA ALA A 176 -23.91 2.41 36.34
C ALA A 176 -23.05 2.75 35.11
N ASP A 177 -22.87 1.81 34.18
CA ASP A 177 -22.09 2.04 32.96
C ASP A 177 -22.77 3.01 31.99
N ALA A 178 -24.10 3.12 32.03
CA ALA A 178 -24.87 4.05 31.21
C ALA A 178 -24.73 5.50 31.68
N LEU A 179 -24.27 5.73 32.92
CA LEU A 179 -23.98 7.07 33.44
C LEU A 179 -22.66 7.63 32.88
N ASN A 180 -21.82 6.79 32.29
CA ASN A 180 -20.55 7.20 31.73
C ASN A 180 -20.62 7.26 30.18
N PRO A 181 -20.60 8.45 29.57
CA PRO A 181 -20.62 8.59 28.11
C PRO A 181 -19.48 7.86 27.39
N LYS A 182 -18.34 7.62 28.07
CA LYS A 182 -17.20 6.90 27.51
C LYS A 182 -17.45 5.39 27.35
N SER A 183 -18.46 4.85 28.02
CA SER A 183 -18.87 3.45 27.84
C SER A 183 -19.46 3.22 26.45
N PHE A 184 -20.03 4.25 25.83
CA PHE A 184 -20.70 4.14 24.54
C PHE A 184 -19.73 4.24 23.37
N LYS A 185 -20.01 3.48 22.30
CA LYS A 185 -19.37 3.71 21.00
C LYS A 185 -19.91 5.01 20.40
N PRO A 186 -19.02 5.91 19.93
CA PRO A 186 -19.44 7.21 19.45
C PRO A 186 -20.11 7.09 18.08
N PHE A 187 -21.12 7.93 17.87
CA PHE A 187 -21.75 8.15 16.58
C PHE A 187 -21.56 9.60 16.15
N THR A 188 -21.21 9.80 14.89
CA THR A 188 -21.30 11.13 14.28
C THR A 188 -22.76 11.46 13.96
N GLN A 189 -23.08 12.74 13.80
CA GLN A 189 -24.43 13.16 13.36
C GLN A 189 -24.84 12.49 12.04
N THR A 190 -23.88 12.34 11.11
CA THR A 190 -24.09 11.62 9.84
C THR A 190 -24.44 10.15 10.06
N ASP A 191 -23.81 9.48 11.03
CA ASP A 191 -24.11 8.09 11.36
C ASP A 191 -25.53 7.95 11.92
N LYS A 192 -25.96 8.88 12.79
CA LYS A 192 -27.33 8.89 13.34
C LYS A 192 -28.38 9.03 12.24
N ARG A 193 -28.20 10.00 11.32
CA ARG A 193 -29.11 10.21 10.19
C ARG A 193 -29.17 8.98 9.27
N ALA A 194 -28.01 8.43 8.92
CA ALA A 194 -27.93 7.22 8.11
C ALA A 194 -28.66 6.04 8.78
N TYR A 195 -28.44 5.84 10.09
CA TYR A 195 -29.14 4.81 10.86
C TYR A 195 -30.66 4.99 10.77
N HIS A 196 -31.18 6.18 11.07
CA HIS A 196 -32.61 6.45 11.03
C HIS A 196 -33.22 6.25 9.64
N PHE A 197 -32.48 6.54 8.57
CA PHE A 197 -32.91 6.23 7.22
C PHE A 197 -33.00 4.71 6.99
N TRP A 198 -31.92 3.98 7.26
CA TRP A 198 -31.82 2.55 7.00
C TRP A 198 -32.84 1.69 7.75
N ILE A 199 -33.20 2.06 8.98
CA ILE A 199 -34.17 1.28 9.76
C ILE A 199 -35.62 1.46 9.31
N ARG A 200 -35.91 2.40 8.38
CA ARG A 200 -37.27 2.62 7.85
C ARG A 200 -37.71 1.49 6.91
N ASN A 201 -36.79 0.78 6.27
CA ASN A 201 -37.15 -0.40 5.48
C ASN A 201 -37.02 -1.67 6.34
N PRO A 202 -38.12 -2.38 6.63
CA PRO A 202 -38.12 -3.64 7.37
C PRO A 202 -37.18 -4.71 6.79
N ASP A 203 -37.06 -4.78 5.47
CA ASP A 203 -36.23 -5.79 4.78
C ASP A 203 -34.73 -5.58 5.00
N THR A 204 -34.34 -4.36 5.35
CA THR A 204 -32.94 -4.01 5.55
C THR A 204 -32.63 -3.73 7.02
N ALA A 205 -33.66 -3.58 7.85
CA ALA A 205 -33.53 -3.40 9.29
C ALA A 205 -32.90 -4.64 9.96
N PRO A 206 -32.06 -4.46 11.00
CA PRO A 206 -31.56 -5.59 11.76
C PRO A 206 -32.70 -6.29 12.51
N PRO A 207 -32.65 -7.62 12.70
CA PRO A 207 -33.74 -8.40 13.31
C PRO A 207 -34.00 -8.01 14.77
N ASP A 208 -33.00 -7.46 15.45
CA ASP A 208 -33.05 -6.97 16.82
C ASP A 208 -33.25 -5.44 16.91
N LEU A 209 -33.83 -4.82 15.88
CA LEU A 209 -34.08 -3.38 15.79
C LEU A 209 -34.82 -2.83 17.02
N GLU A 210 -35.81 -3.55 17.53
CA GLU A 210 -36.63 -3.10 18.67
C GLU A 210 -35.78 -2.83 19.93
N LYS A 211 -34.73 -3.64 20.14
CA LYS A 211 -33.79 -3.48 21.25
C LYS A 211 -32.81 -2.33 21.03
N MET A 212 -32.61 -1.91 19.78
CA MET A 212 -31.67 -0.83 19.40
C MET A 212 -32.34 0.53 19.19
N ARG A 213 -33.67 0.63 19.30
CA ARG A 213 -34.41 1.85 18.95
C ARG A 213 -34.03 3.07 19.79
N ASN A 214 -33.57 2.85 21.03
CA ASN A 214 -33.24 3.89 22.01
C ASN A 214 -31.74 4.19 22.14
N VAL A 215 -30.92 3.71 21.21
CA VAL A 215 -29.44 3.77 21.27
C VAL A 215 -28.86 5.19 21.36
N PHE A 216 -29.59 6.20 20.90
CA PHE A 216 -29.10 7.59 20.85
C PHE A 216 -29.65 8.48 21.96
N VAL A 217 -30.68 8.03 22.70
CA VAL A 217 -31.38 8.86 23.70
C VAL A 217 -30.46 9.21 24.87
N ASN A 218 -29.61 8.25 25.30
CA ASN A 218 -28.69 8.47 26.43
C ASN A 218 -27.50 9.40 26.12
N LEU A 219 -27.26 9.77 24.85
CA LEU A 219 -26.13 10.63 24.45
C LEU A 219 -26.53 12.10 24.24
N GLU A 220 -27.82 12.38 24.04
CA GLU A 220 -28.28 13.76 23.76
C GLU A 220 -28.53 14.56 25.04
N GLU A 221 -28.89 13.90 26.15
CA GLU A 221 -29.04 14.56 27.46
C GLU A 221 -27.70 15.00 28.07
N THR A 222 -26.58 14.37 27.70
CA THR A 222 -25.25 14.69 28.27
C THR A 222 -24.44 15.72 27.48
N GLN A 223 -24.92 16.18 26.32
CA GLN A 223 -24.20 17.14 25.46
C GLN A 223 -24.78 18.56 25.54
N GLN A 224 -25.67 18.85 26.49
CA GLN A 224 -26.32 20.16 26.66
C GLN A 224 -25.79 20.98 27.87
N GLU A 225 -24.64 20.62 28.46
CA GLU A 225 -23.94 21.46 29.45
C GLU A 225 -22.65 22.07 28.89
#